data_AF-A0AAN0JZS0-F1
#
_entry.id   AF-A0AAN0JZS0-F1
#
_cell.length_a   1.000
_cell.length_b   1.000
_cell.length_c   1.000
_cell.angle_alpha   90.00
_cell.angle_beta   90.00
_cell.angle_gamma   90.00
#
_symmetry.space_group_name_H-M   'P 1'
#
loop_
_entity.id
_entity.type
_entity.pdbx_description
1 polymer ?
#
loop_
_entity_poly.entity_id
_entity_poly.type
_entity_poly.pdbx_seq_one_letter_code
_entity_poly.pdbx_strand_id
1 'polypeptide(L)'
;MATGGSGRDTKYWGWLLYEEKGLNEYVAIFIVAKDVDTLSDYRDRKHPKRGYHSSISFTFAQQQDSTLTSRGDYIELKFDTPQVKATTGWIIKPDTVPCRIYRSDVDKVGTPGYPDPRSSSISVHATPDAVLRLKYTIPLEGVVVTGGGTLYIGRTLRSPLLDINDLQYVLESLNEAGFPQGKWGLLGFVLGLRSNTLEAIKAEYPRDDQGCLRQCLVKCLETADAVHEERSPRMTTLCAALEDAHEKAAADYISKLLLL
;
A
#
# COMPACT_ATOMS: atom_id res chain seq x y z
N MET A 1 29.42 -39.95 5.08
CA MET A 1 28.50 -39.44 6.11
C MET A 1 28.42 -37.94 5.94
N ALA A 2 27.34 -37.43 5.36
CA ALA A 2 27.11 -36.01 5.22
C ALA A 2 26.64 -35.46 6.56
N THR A 3 27.41 -34.53 7.13
CA THR A 3 27.06 -33.81 8.34
C THR A 3 25.81 -32.97 8.06
N GLY A 4 24.69 -33.33 8.71
CA GLY A 4 23.46 -32.57 8.65
C GLY A 4 23.70 -31.15 9.15
N GLY A 5 23.69 -30.19 8.24
CA GLY A 5 23.67 -28.78 8.58
C GLY A 5 22.41 -28.49 9.39
N SER A 6 22.61 -28.01 10.63
CA SER A 6 21.55 -27.58 11.52
C SER A 6 20.61 -26.61 10.78
N GLY A 7 19.41 -27.06 10.45
CA GLY A 7 18.38 -26.28 9.75
C GLY A 7 17.83 -25.09 10.57
N ARG A 8 18.48 -24.71 11.69
CA ARG A 8 18.05 -23.61 12.56
C ARG A 8 18.38 -22.23 11.98
N ASP A 9 19.45 -22.11 11.19
CA ASP A 9 19.91 -20.82 10.65
C ASP A 9 19.54 -20.63 9.17
N THR A 10 18.71 -21.51 8.62
CA THR A 10 18.28 -21.39 7.23
C THR A 10 17.44 -20.13 7.06
N LYS A 11 17.96 -19.18 6.31
CA LYS A 11 17.28 -17.95 5.94
C LYS A 11 16.31 -18.22 4.79
N TYR A 12 15.10 -17.68 4.92
CA TYR A 12 14.04 -17.71 3.92
C TYR A 12 13.66 -16.30 3.52
N TRP A 13 13.03 -16.18 2.35
CA TRP A 13 12.58 -14.92 1.77
C TRP A 13 11.08 -14.98 1.50
N GLY A 14 10.38 -13.90 1.82
CA GLY A 14 8.95 -13.74 1.57
C GLY A 14 8.67 -12.47 0.78
N TRP A 15 7.94 -12.58 -0.32
CA TRP A 15 7.50 -11.44 -1.13
C TRP A 15 5.97 -11.34 -1.14
N LEU A 16 5.46 -10.13 -0.95
CA LEU A 16 4.04 -9.81 -1.14
C LEU A 16 3.87 -9.14 -2.50
N LEU A 17 3.40 -9.93 -3.46
CA LEU A 17 3.06 -9.50 -4.81
C LEU A 17 1.63 -8.99 -4.85
N TYR A 18 1.28 -8.25 -5.90
CA TYR A 18 -0.07 -7.77 -6.08
C TYR A 18 -0.57 -7.93 -7.52
N GLU A 19 -1.84 -8.31 -7.63
CA GLU A 19 -2.56 -8.38 -8.88
C GLU A 19 -3.80 -7.50 -8.83
N GLU A 20 -4.01 -6.67 -9.85
CA GLU A 20 -5.28 -5.95 -10.03
C GLU A 20 -6.35 -6.91 -10.59
N LYS A 21 -7.54 -6.90 -9.99
CA LYS A 21 -8.72 -7.63 -10.49
C LYS A 21 -9.80 -6.69 -11.02
N GLY A 22 -9.88 -5.48 -10.47
CA GLY A 22 -10.85 -4.47 -10.85
C GLY A 22 -10.51 -3.10 -10.27
N LEU A 23 -11.40 -2.12 -10.44
CA LEU A 23 -11.25 -0.81 -9.81
C LEU A 23 -11.28 -0.97 -8.28
N ASN A 24 -10.16 -0.63 -7.63
CA ASN A 24 -10.00 -0.78 -6.18
C ASN A 24 -10.17 -2.22 -5.66
N GLU A 25 -9.96 -3.22 -6.53
CA GLU A 25 -10.02 -4.64 -6.20
C GLU A 25 -8.70 -5.31 -6.60
N TYR A 26 -8.06 -5.96 -5.62
CA TYR A 26 -6.72 -6.51 -5.72
C TYR A 26 -6.64 -7.87 -5.04
N VAL A 27 -5.69 -8.69 -5.49
CA VAL A 27 -5.24 -9.87 -4.75
C VAL A 27 -3.78 -9.66 -4.39
N ALA A 28 -3.50 -9.65 -3.08
CA ALA A 28 -2.13 -9.70 -2.58
C ALA A 28 -1.72 -11.16 -2.43
N ILE A 29 -0.57 -11.54 -2.98
CA ILE A 29 -0.08 -12.92 -3.01
C ILE A 29 1.25 -12.97 -2.27
N PHE A 30 1.25 -13.60 -1.10
CA PHE A 30 2.47 -13.82 -0.33
C PHE A 30 3.12 -15.13 -0.75
N ILE A 31 4.34 -15.07 -1.27
CA ILE A 31 5.14 -16.21 -1.71
C ILE A 31 6.39 -16.36 -0.86
N VAL A 32 6.82 -17.60 -0.63
CA VAL A 32 7.99 -17.93 0.21
C VAL A 32 8.93 -18.90 -0.49
N ALA A 33 10.23 -18.63 -0.43
CA ALA A 33 11.28 -19.52 -0.94
C ALA A 33 12.58 -19.40 -0.12
N LYS A 34 13.55 -20.28 -0.43
CA LYS A 34 14.89 -20.27 0.17
C LYS A 34 15.82 -19.21 -0.42
N ASP A 35 15.54 -18.81 -1.65
CA ASP A 35 16.36 -17.88 -2.43
C ASP A 35 15.48 -16.91 -3.22
N VAL A 36 16.07 -15.77 -3.57
CA VAL A 36 15.39 -14.67 -4.27
C VAL A 36 15.17 -14.98 -5.75
N ASP A 37 16.01 -15.84 -6.34
CA ASP A 37 15.93 -16.20 -7.75
C ASP A 37 14.65 -17.01 -8.03
N THR A 38 14.30 -17.94 -7.14
CA THR A 38 13.04 -18.70 -7.19
C THR A 38 11.82 -17.79 -7.13
N LEU A 39 11.83 -16.77 -6.26
CA LEU A 39 10.74 -15.80 -6.16
C LEU A 39 10.63 -14.92 -7.42
N SER A 40 11.78 -14.54 -7.98
CA SER A 40 11.87 -13.74 -9.20
C SER A 40 11.35 -14.50 -10.41
N ASP A 41 11.79 -15.75 -10.59
CA ASP A 41 11.32 -16.64 -11.66
C ASP A 41 9.80 -16.89 -11.55
N TYR A 42 9.30 -17.19 -10.35
CA TYR A 42 7.85 -17.37 -10.15
C TYR A 42 7.07 -16.11 -10.52
N ARG A 43 7.50 -14.93 -10.04
CA ARG A 43 6.88 -13.65 -10.38
C ARG A 43 6.90 -13.43 -11.89
N ASP A 44 8.04 -13.62 -12.55
CA ASP A 44 8.17 -13.31 -13.98
C ASP A 44 7.34 -14.29 -14.85
N ARG A 45 7.20 -15.55 -14.43
CA ARG A 45 6.35 -16.54 -15.10
C ARG A 45 4.86 -16.36 -14.86
N LYS A 46 4.44 -16.03 -13.64
CA LYS A 46 3.01 -16.05 -13.22
C LYS A 46 2.40 -14.66 -13.09
N HIS A 47 3.21 -13.65 -12.79
CA HIS A 47 2.82 -12.28 -12.48
C HIS A 47 3.72 -11.27 -13.23
N PRO A 48 3.80 -11.32 -14.57
CA PRO A 48 4.80 -10.58 -15.36
C PRO A 48 4.63 -9.05 -15.31
N LYS A 49 3.48 -8.55 -14.85
CA LYS A 49 3.27 -7.12 -14.63
C LYS A 49 4.12 -6.67 -13.43
N ARG A 50 5.12 -5.82 -13.69
CA ARG A 50 6.00 -5.26 -12.66
C ARG A 50 5.21 -4.36 -11.71
N GLY A 51 4.83 -4.89 -10.56
CA GLY A 51 4.30 -4.14 -9.43
C GLY A 51 5.33 -3.95 -8.32
N TYR A 52 5.10 -2.98 -7.43
CA TYR A 52 5.83 -2.86 -6.18
C TYR A 52 5.53 -4.09 -5.30
N HIS A 53 6.54 -4.65 -4.64
CA HIS A 53 6.36 -5.76 -3.70
C HIS A 53 7.02 -5.42 -2.37
N SER A 54 6.38 -5.81 -1.26
CA SER A 54 7.04 -5.80 0.04
C SER A 54 7.86 -7.07 0.17
N SER A 55 9.07 -6.96 0.71
CA SER A 55 9.94 -8.11 0.95
C SER A 55 10.36 -8.21 2.41
N ILE A 56 10.44 -9.44 2.88
CA ILE A 56 10.97 -9.79 4.19
C ILE A 56 11.91 -10.98 4.05
N SER A 57 12.80 -11.12 5.02
CA SER A 57 13.61 -12.30 5.22
C SER A 57 13.54 -12.73 6.67
N PHE A 58 13.52 -14.03 6.89
CA PHE A 58 13.22 -14.61 8.19
C PHE A 58 13.82 -16.00 8.35
N THR A 59 13.74 -16.52 9.57
CA THR A 59 14.00 -17.92 9.90
C THR A 59 12.74 -18.49 10.55
N PHE A 60 12.46 -19.78 10.35
CA PHE A 60 11.36 -20.42 11.06
C PHE A 60 11.73 -20.59 12.53
N ALA A 61 10.83 -20.16 13.43
CA ALA A 61 10.99 -20.37 14.85
C ALA A 61 10.67 -21.84 15.17
N GLN A 62 11.56 -22.49 15.92
CA GLN A 62 11.31 -23.86 16.38
C GLN A 62 10.17 -23.83 17.41
N GLN A 63 9.05 -24.46 17.08
CA GLN A 63 7.90 -24.56 17.98
C GLN A 63 8.30 -25.40 19.21
N GLN A 64 8.21 -24.82 20.41
CA GLN A 64 8.55 -25.52 21.67
C GLN A 64 7.45 -26.50 22.11
N ASP A 65 6.21 -26.28 21.66
CA ASP A 65 5.07 -27.13 22.02
C ASP A 65 4.79 -28.16 20.91
N SER A 66 5.28 -29.38 21.14
CA SER A 66 5.27 -30.48 20.17
C SER A 66 3.87 -31.06 19.90
N THR A 67 2.82 -30.48 20.50
CA THR A 67 1.43 -30.96 20.38
C THR A 67 0.58 -30.15 19.39
N LEU A 68 1.05 -29.00 18.88
CA LEU A 68 0.20 -28.05 18.14
C LEU A 68 0.24 -28.16 16.61
N THR A 69 1.23 -28.80 15.96
CA THR A 69 1.17 -29.07 14.51
C THR A 69 1.93 -30.35 14.11
N SER A 70 1.22 -31.37 13.63
CA SER A 70 1.83 -32.57 13.02
C SER A 70 2.63 -32.28 11.74
N ARG A 71 2.54 -31.06 11.20
CA ARG A 71 3.24 -30.62 9.98
C ARG A 71 4.53 -29.81 10.23
N GLY A 72 4.86 -29.49 11.49
CA GLY A 72 6.11 -28.78 11.85
C GLY A 72 6.04 -27.25 11.75
N ASP A 73 7.20 -26.62 11.57
CA ASP A 73 7.38 -25.16 11.58
C ASP A 73 6.62 -24.46 10.43
N TYR A 74 6.13 -23.24 10.70
CA TYR A 74 5.31 -22.47 9.76
C TYR A 74 5.52 -20.97 9.90
N ILE A 75 5.09 -20.23 8.88
CA ILE A 75 4.87 -18.80 8.92
C ILE A 75 3.36 -18.57 8.81
N GLU A 76 2.80 -17.83 9.75
CA GLU A 76 1.39 -17.46 9.75
C GLU A 76 1.23 -15.95 9.61
N LEU A 77 0.38 -15.53 8.67
CA LEU A 77 -0.02 -14.15 8.50
C LEU A 77 -1.28 -13.89 9.32
N LYS A 78 -1.21 -12.94 10.24
CA LYS A 78 -2.30 -12.63 11.17
C LYS A 78 -3.16 -11.46 10.66
N PHE A 79 -4.48 -11.65 10.68
CA PHE A 79 -5.47 -10.68 10.17
C PHE A 79 -6.47 -10.22 11.24
N ASP A 80 -6.24 -10.60 12.49
CA ASP A 80 -7.05 -10.29 13.68
C ASP A 80 -6.44 -9.18 14.54
N THR A 81 -5.31 -8.61 14.12
CA THR A 81 -4.59 -7.61 14.91
C THR A 81 -5.12 -6.18 14.66
N PRO A 82 -5.44 -5.42 15.73
CA PRO A 82 -5.86 -4.02 15.60
C PRO A 82 -4.82 -3.16 14.87
N GLN A 83 -5.31 -2.28 14.00
CA GLN A 83 -4.48 -1.39 13.19
C GLN A 83 -4.43 0.02 13.82
N VAL A 84 -3.25 0.65 13.77
CA VAL A 84 -3.07 2.03 14.26
C VAL A 84 -3.71 3.04 13.31
N LYS A 85 -3.57 2.83 11.99
CA LYS A 85 -4.22 3.65 10.97
C LYS A 85 -5.61 3.09 10.67
N ALA A 86 -6.54 3.97 10.33
CA ALA A 86 -7.87 3.58 9.93
C ALA A 86 -7.83 2.66 8.70
N THR A 87 -8.70 1.66 8.69
CA THR A 87 -8.89 0.73 7.57
C THR A 87 -10.36 0.66 7.16
N THR A 88 -11.16 1.63 7.58
CA THR A 88 -12.60 1.73 7.27
C THR A 88 -12.81 1.60 5.77
N GLY A 89 -13.83 0.82 5.41
CA GLY A 89 -14.19 0.46 4.04
C GLY A 89 -13.18 -0.36 3.25
N TRP A 90 -12.03 -0.74 3.81
CA TRP A 90 -11.16 -1.75 3.19
C TRP A 90 -11.51 -3.14 3.72
N ILE A 91 -11.88 -4.03 2.81
CA ILE A 91 -12.12 -5.44 3.11
C ILE A 91 -10.86 -6.21 2.75
N ILE A 92 -10.27 -6.87 3.75
CA ILE A 92 -9.05 -7.65 3.64
C ILE A 92 -9.35 -9.05 4.13
N LYS A 93 -9.34 -10.02 3.22
CA LYS A 93 -9.77 -11.39 3.49
C LYS A 93 -8.72 -12.37 3.00
N PRO A 94 -8.02 -13.09 3.89
CA PRO A 94 -7.18 -14.21 3.46
C PRO A 94 -8.06 -15.33 2.90
N ASP A 95 -7.61 -15.96 1.82
CA ASP A 95 -8.36 -17.05 1.18
C ASP A 95 -8.36 -18.33 2.03
N THR A 96 -7.39 -18.46 2.94
CA THR A 96 -7.28 -19.57 3.89
C THR A 96 -7.12 -19.03 5.31
N VAL A 97 -7.83 -19.65 6.27
CA VAL A 97 -7.76 -19.32 7.69
C VAL A 97 -7.57 -20.63 8.46
N PRO A 98 -6.45 -20.82 9.19
CA PRO A 98 -5.33 -19.88 9.35
C PRO A 98 -4.49 -19.73 8.07
N CYS A 99 -3.99 -18.52 7.82
CA CYS A 99 -3.19 -18.18 6.64
C CYS A 99 -1.73 -18.63 6.86
N ARG A 100 -1.46 -19.92 6.62
CA ARG A 100 -0.19 -20.58 6.97
C ARG A 100 0.55 -21.15 5.78
N ILE A 101 1.87 -20.96 5.77
CA ILE A 101 2.80 -21.65 4.87
C ILE A 101 3.78 -22.47 5.73
N TYR A 102 3.86 -23.76 5.46
CA TYR A 102 4.72 -24.69 6.21
C TYR A 102 6.11 -24.76 5.61
N ARG A 103 7.12 -24.81 6.48
CA ARG A 103 8.52 -25.00 6.10
C ARG A 103 8.72 -26.23 5.21
N SER A 104 8.04 -27.33 5.54
CA SER A 104 8.11 -28.59 4.77
C SER A 104 7.72 -28.44 3.31
N ASP A 105 6.82 -27.50 3.00
CA ASP A 105 6.36 -27.27 1.64
C ASP A 105 7.30 -26.32 0.89
N VAL A 106 7.84 -25.32 1.58
CA VAL A 106 8.88 -24.42 1.05
C VAL A 106 10.16 -25.19 0.74
N ASP A 107 10.52 -26.15 1.59
CA ASP A 107 11.76 -26.92 1.44
C ASP A 107 11.76 -27.86 0.22
N LYS A 108 10.57 -28.19 -0.32
CA LYS A 108 10.38 -29.05 -1.50
C LYS A 108 10.39 -28.28 -2.82
N VAL A 109 10.36 -26.95 -2.81
CA VAL A 109 10.31 -26.15 -4.04
C VAL A 109 11.52 -26.45 -4.92
N GLY A 110 11.30 -26.65 -6.21
CA GLY A 110 12.32 -27.04 -7.19
C GLY A 110 12.56 -28.55 -7.30
N THR A 111 11.89 -29.38 -6.49
CA THR A 111 11.94 -30.85 -6.62
C THR A 111 10.88 -31.35 -7.61
N PRO A 112 11.02 -32.58 -8.18
CA PRO A 112 10.03 -33.13 -9.11
C PRO A 112 8.61 -33.11 -8.53
N GLY A 113 7.66 -32.51 -9.26
CA GLY A 113 6.28 -32.34 -8.84
C GLY A 113 5.99 -31.09 -7.99
N TYR A 114 7.02 -30.32 -7.60
CA TYR A 114 6.89 -29.09 -6.81
C TYR A 114 7.69 -27.92 -7.42
N PRO A 115 7.37 -27.49 -8.66
CA PRO A 115 8.14 -26.46 -9.34
C PRO A 115 7.91 -25.05 -8.80
N ASP A 116 6.76 -24.80 -8.17
CA ASP A 116 6.34 -23.45 -7.76
C ASP A 116 6.33 -23.31 -6.22
N PRO A 117 6.70 -22.14 -5.67
CA PRO A 117 6.60 -21.84 -4.26
C PRO A 117 5.15 -21.92 -3.78
N ARG A 118 4.97 -22.31 -2.52
CA ARG A 118 3.66 -22.16 -1.86
C ARG A 118 3.36 -20.69 -1.68
N SER A 119 2.11 -20.33 -1.96
CA SER A 119 1.61 -18.98 -1.83
C SER A 119 0.41 -18.94 -0.88
N SER A 120 0.14 -17.75 -0.35
CA SER A 120 -1.10 -17.42 0.32
C SER A 120 -1.69 -16.18 -0.35
N SER A 121 -2.96 -16.27 -0.73
CA SER A 121 -3.69 -15.19 -1.39
C SER A 121 -4.56 -14.45 -0.39
N ILE A 122 -4.60 -13.13 -0.53
CA ILE A 122 -5.38 -12.21 0.28
C ILE A 122 -6.18 -11.33 -0.68
N SER A 123 -7.49 -11.47 -0.64
CA SER A 123 -8.41 -10.59 -1.34
C SER A 123 -8.44 -9.23 -0.64
N VAL A 124 -8.25 -8.15 -1.39
CA VAL A 124 -8.26 -6.76 -0.88
C VAL A 124 -9.16 -5.93 -1.78
N HIS A 125 -10.25 -5.38 -1.25
CA HIS A 125 -11.08 -4.46 -2.01
C HIS A 125 -11.62 -3.32 -1.16
N ALA A 126 -11.86 -2.18 -1.80
CA ALA A 126 -12.48 -1.02 -1.19
C ALA A 126 -14.00 -1.02 -1.38
N THR A 127 -14.73 -0.66 -0.33
CA THR A 127 -16.14 -0.25 -0.39
C THR A 127 -16.23 1.26 -0.65
N PRO A 128 -17.43 1.80 -0.95
CA PRO A 128 -17.60 3.22 -1.24
C PRO A 128 -17.15 4.18 -0.12
N ASP A 129 -17.16 3.74 1.13
CA ASP A 129 -16.75 4.49 2.33
C ASP A 129 -15.29 4.24 2.74
N ALA A 130 -14.49 3.66 1.85
CA ALA A 130 -13.10 3.35 2.15
C ALA A 130 -12.24 4.59 2.35
N VAL A 131 -11.41 4.58 3.41
CA VAL A 131 -10.39 5.62 3.59
C VAL A 131 -9.40 5.62 2.42
N LEU A 132 -8.86 6.79 2.06
CA LEU A 132 -8.08 6.93 0.83
C LEU A 132 -6.78 6.12 0.79
N ARG A 133 -6.06 6.01 1.92
CA ARG A 133 -4.84 5.20 2.03
C ARG A 133 -5.06 4.06 3.01
N LEU A 134 -4.97 2.84 2.48
CA LEU A 134 -4.77 1.66 3.28
C LEU A 134 -3.29 1.49 3.61
N LYS A 135 -2.97 1.31 4.89
CA LYS A 135 -1.70 0.76 5.34
C LYS A 135 -1.99 -0.27 6.42
N TYR A 136 -2.22 -1.51 5.98
CA TYR A 136 -2.57 -2.63 6.85
C TYR A 136 -1.32 -3.45 7.18
N THR A 137 -0.85 -3.38 8.42
CA THR A 137 0.26 -4.19 8.91
C THR A 137 -0.21 -5.63 9.14
N ILE A 138 0.57 -6.59 8.63
CA ILE A 138 0.35 -8.03 8.82
C ILE A 138 1.41 -8.54 9.79
N PRO A 139 1.06 -8.82 11.06
CA PRO A 139 1.94 -9.50 11.97
C PRO A 139 2.21 -10.94 11.52
N LEU A 140 3.38 -11.43 11.90
CA LEU A 140 3.87 -12.76 11.53
C LEU A 140 4.08 -13.59 12.79
N GLU A 141 3.54 -14.80 12.79
CA GLU A 141 3.79 -15.80 13.82
C GLU A 141 4.58 -16.99 13.27
N GLY A 142 5.28 -17.69 14.17
CA GLY A 142 6.07 -18.88 13.82
C GLY A 142 7.42 -18.58 13.15
N VAL A 143 7.82 -17.30 13.06
CA VAL A 143 9.08 -16.88 12.43
C VAL A 143 9.80 -15.80 13.22
N VAL A 144 11.11 -15.73 13.02
CA VAL A 144 11.96 -14.61 13.46
C VAL A 144 12.40 -13.84 12.22
N VAL A 145 11.94 -12.59 12.08
CA VAL A 145 12.35 -11.71 10.98
C VAL A 145 13.82 -11.32 11.16
N THR A 146 14.65 -11.60 10.16
CA THR A 146 16.11 -11.39 10.20
C THR A 146 16.60 -10.29 9.26
N GLY A 147 15.69 -9.71 8.46
CA GLY A 147 15.96 -8.58 7.59
C GLY A 147 14.75 -8.23 6.74
N GLY A 148 14.65 -6.98 6.29
CA GLY A 148 13.39 -6.45 5.77
C GLY A 148 12.48 -5.96 6.91
N GLY A 149 11.62 -5.00 6.60
CA GLY A 149 10.78 -4.32 7.59
C GLY A 149 9.52 -5.11 7.96
N THR A 150 8.49 -4.39 8.40
CA THR A 150 7.16 -4.94 8.65
C THR A 150 6.46 -5.30 7.34
N LEU A 151 5.81 -6.47 7.28
CA LEU A 151 4.94 -6.82 6.16
C LEU A 151 3.66 -5.99 6.23
N TYR A 152 3.29 -5.29 5.16
CA TYR A 152 2.03 -4.55 5.11
C TYR A 152 1.39 -4.57 3.71
N ILE A 153 0.07 -4.50 3.68
CA ILE A 153 -0.72 -4.19 2.48
C ILE A 153 -0.89 -2.68 2.41
N GLY A 154 -0.31 -2.06 1.38
CA GLY A 154 -0.45 -0.63 1.11
C GLY A 154 -1.28 -0.39 -0.13
N ARG A 155 -2.37 0.39 -0.06
CA ARG A 155 -3.18 0.74 -1.23
C ARG A 155 -3.66 2.18 -1.17
N THR A 156 -3.79 2.79 -2.35
CA THR A 156 -4.46 4.08 -2.50
C THR A 156 -5.74 3.88 -3.29
N LEU A 157 -6.85 4.43 -2.81
CA LEU A 157 -8.12 4.40 -3.53
C LEU A 157 -7.92 5.10 -4.88
N ARG A 158 -8.25 4.41 -5.97
CA ARG A 158 -8.21 4.93 -7.35
C ARG A 158 -9.49 5.70 -7.64
N SER A 159 -9.32 6.85 -8.30
CA SER A 159 -10.41 7.78 -8.63
C SER A 159 -11.30 8.18 -7.44
N PRO A 160 -10.74 8.47 -6.25
CA PRO A 160 -11.56 8.86 -5.13
C PRO A 160 -12.17 10.23 -5.41
N LEU A 161 -13.44 10.40 -5.03
CA LEU A 161 -13.98 11.73 -4.78
C LEU A 161 -13.34 12.20 -3.47
N LEU A 162 -12.77 13.41 -3.47
CA LEU A 162 -12.16 13.97 -2.28
C LEU A 162 -13.17 14.87 -1.55
N ASP A 163 -13.27 14.70 -0.25
CA ASP A 163 -14.02 15.61 0.62
C ASP A 163 -13.11 16.27 1.68
N ILE A 164 -13.70 17.05 2.57
CA ILE A 164 -12.95 17.75 3.61
C ILE A 164 -12.21 16.81 4.59
N ASN A 165 -12.71 15.59 4.80
CA ASN A 165 -12.07 14.58 5.64
C ASN A 165 -10.78 14.05 5.01
N ASP A 166 -10.63 14.21 3.69
CA ASP A 166 -9.46 13.79 2.92
C ASP A 166 -8.34 14.83 2.89
N LEU A 167 -8.56 16.02 3.47
CA LEU A 167 -7.61 17.13 3.48
C LEU A 167 -6.21 16.69 3.95
N GLN A 168 -6.14 15.90 5.03
CA GLN A 168 -4.88 15.43 5.58
C GLN A 168 -4.13 14.54 4.59
N TYR A 169 -4.84 13.64 3.89
CA TYR A 169 -4.25 12.77 2.88
C TYR A 169 -3.72 13.57 1.69
N VAL A 170 -4.45 14.60 1.23
CA VAL A 170 -4.02 15.46 0.12
C VAL A 170 -2.76 16.22 0.50
N LEU A 171 -2.72 16.80 1.70
CA LEU A 171 -1.56 17.51 2.22
C LEU A 171 -0.33 16.59 2.35
N GLU A 172 -0.50 15.39 2.91
CA GLU A 172 0.57 14.40 3.00
C GLU A 172 1.09 14.01 1.61
N SER A 173 0.19 13.78 0.65
CA SER A 173 0.55 13.43 -0.72
C SER A 173 1.36 14.53 -1.41
N LEU A 174 0.96 15.80 -1.24
CA LEU A 174 1.70 16.95 -1.80
C LEU A 174 3.06 17.13 -1.14
N ASN A 175 3.16 16.94 0.17
CA ASN A 175 4.43 17.03 0.90
C ASN A 175 5.39 15.91 0.49
N GLU A 176 4.91 14.67 0.40
CA GLU A 176 5.69 13.51 -0.08
C GLU A 176 6.15 13.69 -1.53
N ALA A 177 5.32 14.35 -2.34
CA ALA A 177 5.62 14.72 -3.72
C ALA A 177 6.65 15.85 -3.85
N GLY A 178 7.03 16.51 -2.74
CA GLY A 178 7.95 17.65 -2.74
C GLY A 178 7.34 18.94 -3.31
N PHE A 179 6.01 19.08 -3.27
CA PHE A 179 5.33 20.26 -3.80
C PHE A 179 5.77 21.54 -3.07
N PRO A 180 6.20 22.59 -3.80
CA PRO A 180 6.59 23.85 -3.18
C PRO A 180 5.37 24.62 -2.68
N GLN A 181 5.21 24.70 -1.35
CA GLN A 181 4.05 25.32 -0.71
C GLN A 181 3.79 26.77 -1.17
N GLY A 182 4.85 27.54 -1.48
CA GLY A 182 4.71 28.90 -2.02
C GLY A 182 3.99 29.01 -3.38
N LYS A 183 3.75 27.88 -4.07
CA LYS A 183 2.94 27.83 -5.30
C LYS A 183 1.44 27.57 -5.05
N TRP A 184 1.00 27.58 -3.79
CA TRP A 184 -0.40 27.38 -3.41
C TRP A 184 -1.39 28.25 -4.20
N GLY A 185 -1.02 29.50 -4.53
CA GLY A 185 -1.90 30.42 -5.25
C GLY A 185 -2.16 29.98 -6.69
N LEU A 186 -1.13 29.50 -7.39
CA LEU A 186 -1.27 28.96 -8.74
C LEU A 186 -2.07 27.65 -8.73
N LEU A 187 -1.76 26.75 -7.78
CA LEU A 187 -2.50 25.51 -7.61
C LEU A 187 -3.99 25.77 -7.33
N GLY A 188 -4.29 26.70 -6.42
CA GLY A 188 -5.67 27.09 -6.10
C GLY A 188 -6.43 27.68 -7.27
N PHE A 189 -5.78 28.53 -8.06
CA PHE A 189 -6.36 29.10 -9.28
C PHE A 189 -6.72 28.01 -10.29
N VAL A 190 -5.81 27.08 -10.55
CA VAL A 190 -6.01 25.97 -11.49
C VAL A 190 -7.09 24.99 -10.97
N LEU A 191 -7.19 24.81 -9.65
CA LEU A 191 -8.27 24.08 -9.00
C LEU A 191 -9.62 24.82 -9.01
N GLY A 192 -9.69 26.01 -9.65
CA GLY A 192 -10.93 26.75 -9.88
C GLY A 192 -11.28 27.78 -8.81
N LEU A 193 -10.39 28.06 -7.84
CA LEU A 193 -10.62 29.12 -6.87
C LEU A 193 -10.52 30.50 -7.54
N ARG A 194 -11.49 31.37 -7.25
CA ARG A 194 -11.52 32.75 -7.76
C ARG A 194 -10.39 33.57 -7.16
N SER A 195 -9.85 34.52 -7.92
CA SER A 195 -8.76 35.40 -7.46
C SER A 195 -9.07 36.13 -6.15
N ASN A 196 -10.32 36.59 -5.96
CA ASN A 196 -10.74 37.23 -4.71
C ASN A 196 -10.64 36.31 -3.49
N THR A 197 -10.83 35.01 -3.68
CA THR A 197 -10.72 33.98 -2.63
C THR A 197 -9.25 33.75 -2.26
N LEU A 198 -8.37 33.71 -3.26
CA LEU A 198 -6.93 33.58 -3.06
C LEU A 198 -6.35 34.81 -2.34
N GLU A 199 -6.75 36.02 -2.72
CA GLU A 199 -6.31 37.24 -2.04
C GLU A 199 -6.80 37.29 -0.58
N ALA A 200 -8.01 36.82 -0.30
CA ALA A 200 -8.53 36.71 1.06
C ALA A 200 -7.69 35.73 1.91
N ILE A 201 -7.36 34.55 1.37
CA ILE A 201 -6.47 33.57 2.04
C ILE A 201 -5.11 34.20 2.33
N LYS A 202 -4.51 34.88 1.33
CA LYS A 202 -3.21 35.53 1.49
C LYS A 202 -3.20 36.61 2.57
N ALA A 203 -4.30 37.35 2.71
CA ALA A 203 -4.46 38.38 3.72
C ALA A 203 -4.65 37.81 5.14
N GLU A 204 -5.33 36.67 5.26
CA GLU A 204 -5.59 35.99 6.54
C GLU A 204 -4.36 35.24 7.06
N TYR A 205 -3.52 34.70 6.16
CA TYR A 205 -2.32 33.91 6.50
C TYR A 205 -1.04 34.55 5.93
N PRO A 206 -0.70 35.79 6.33
CA PRO A 206 0.44 36.49 5.76
C PRO A 206 1.76 35.79 6.09
N ARG A 207 2.54 35.47 5.06
CA ARG A 207 3.85 34.77 5.16
C ARG A 207 3.78 33.33 5.69
N ASP A 208 2.58 32.74 5.73
CA ASP A 208 2.38 31.33 6.06
C ASP A 208 1.89 30.57 4.83
N ASP A 209 2.83 30.16 3.96
CA ASP A 209 2.52 29.43 2.73
C ASP A 209 1.86 28.07 3.01
N GLN A 210 2.20 27.43 4.14
CA GLN A 210 1.58 26.17 4.56
C GLN A 210 0.12 26.38 4.95
N GLY A 211 -0.17 27.42 5.74
CA GLY A 211 -1.51 27.84 6.09
C GLY A 211 -2.33 28.23 4.87
N CYS A 212 -1.73 28.98 3.93
CA CYS A 212 -2.38 29.34 2.67
C CYS A 212 -2.71 28.10 1.82
N LEU A 213 -1.78 27.16 1.68
CA LEU A 213 -2.03 25.90 0.97
C LEU A 213 -3.15 25.10 1.64
N ARG A 214 -3.12 24.97 2.97
CA ARG A 214 -4.16 24.27 3.72
C ARG A 214 -5.53 24.88 3.46
N GLN A 215 -5.66 26.21 3.54
CA GLN A 215 -6.95 26.89 3.33
C GLN A 215 -7.42 26.87 1.88
N CYS A 216 -6.48 26.94 0.93
CA CYS A 216 -6.76 26.71 -0.48
C CYS A 216 -7.41 25.34 -0.69
N LEU A 217 -6.83 24.29 -0.11
CA LEU A 217 -7.36 22.93 -0.21
C LEU A 217 -8.69 22.76 0.54
N VAL A 218 -8.84 23.35 1.73
CA VAL A 218 -10.12 23.37 2.47
C VAL A 218 -11.23 23.91 1.57
N LYS A 219 -11.04 25.11 1.00
CA LYS A 219 -12.05 25.72 0.13
C LYS A 219 -12.33 24.89 -1.12
N CYS A 220 -11.29 24.30 -1.73
CA CYS A 220 -11.43 23.45 -2.89
C CYS A 220 -12.25 22.16 -2.58
N LEU A 221 -12.00 21.54 -1.42
CA LEU A 221 -12.69 20.33 -0.97
C LEU A 221 -14.12 20.62 -0.48
N GLU A 222 -14.35 21.79 0.11
CA GLU A 222 -15.68 22.27 0.52
C GLU A 222 -16.57 22.69 -0.66
N THR A 223 -16.00 23.00 -1.84
CA THR A 223 -16.78 23.35 -3.05
C THR A 223 -17.64 22.23 -3.64
N ALA A 224 -17.83 21.11 -2.92
CA ALA A 224 -18.87 20.12 -3.19
C ALA A 224 -20.29 20.73 -3.28
N ASP A 225 -20.50 21.93 -2.71
CA ASP A 225 -21.78 22.65 -2.72
C ASP A 225 -22.01 23.60 -3.92
N ALA A 226 -21.14 23.60 -4.94
CA ALA A 226 -21.36 24.42 -6.14
C ALA A 226 -22.37 23.76 -7.09
N VAL A 227 -23.39 24.53 -7.50
CA VAL A 227 -24.61 24.21 -8.28
C VAL A 227 -24.36 23.64 -9.71
N HIS A 228 -23.18 23.12 -10.00
CA HIS A 228 -22.87 22.39 -11.23
C HIS A 228 -22.58 20.92 -10.89
N GLU A 229 -23.16 19.99 -11.64
CA GLU A 229 -23.07 18.53 -11.46
C GLU A 229 -21.63 17.93 -11.58
N GLU A 230 -20.59 18.76 -11.64
CA GLU A 230 -19.19 18.37 -11.68
C GLU A 230 -18.36 19.31 -10.80
N ARG A 231 -17.57 18.86 -9.83
CA ARG A 231 -17.25 17.51 -9.36
C ARG A 231 -16.47 17.78 -8.07
N SER A 232 -16.77 17.11 -6.96
CA SER A 232 -15.78 17.03 -5.87
C SER A 232 -14.42 16.63 -6.50
N PRO A 233 -13.33 17.34 -6.18
CA PRO A 233 -12.08 17.16 -6.89
C PRO A 233 -11.64 15.71 -6.73
N ARG A 234 -11.27 15.07 -7.83
CA ARG A 234 -10.69 13.73 -7.78
C ARG A 234 -9.18 13.86 -7.64
N MET A 235 -8.51 12.81 -7.18
CA MET A 235 -7.05 12.78 -7.26
C MET A 235 -6.52 12.97 -8.69
N THR A 236 -7.28 12.56 -9.71
CA THR A 236 -6.96 12.84 -11.12
C THR A 236 -7.05 14.33 -11.46
N THR A 237 -8.02 15.05 -10.89
CA THR A 237 -8.15 16.51 -11.02
C THR A 237 -6.96 17.20 -10.36
N LEU A 238 -6.55 16.72 -9.18
CA LEU A 238 -5.35 17.23 -8.50
C LEU A 238 -4.08 16.98 -9.34
N CYS A 239 -3.92 15.80 -9.94
CA CYS A 239 -2.80 15.52 -10.84
C CYS A 239 -2.76 16.50 -12.02
N ALA A 240 -3.88 16.67 -12.72
CA ALA A 240 -3.97 17.61 -13.84
C ALA A 240 -3.65 19.05 -13.40
N ALA A 241 -4.17 19.45 -12.23
CA ALA A 241 -3.89 20.77 -11.69
C ALA A 241 -2.41 20.99 -11.35
N LEU A 242 -1.70 19.94 -10.90
CA LEU A 242 -0.26 19.99 -10.68
C LEU A 242 0.52 20.09 -11.99
N GLU A 243 0.10 19.41 -13.06
CA GLU A 243 0.70 19.56 -14.38
C GLU A 243 0.57 20.99 -14.90
N ASP A 244 -0.64 21.55 -14.80
CA ASP A 244 -0.97 22.92 -15.19
C ASP A 244 -0.27 23.98 -14.31
N ALA A 245 -0.01 23.66 -13.04
CA ALA A 245 0.80 24.49 -12.15
C ALA A 245 2.33 24.34 -12.37
N HIS A 246 2.74 23.61 -13.42
CA HIS A 246 4.12 23.31 -13.76
C HIS A 246 4.88 22.50 -12.69
N GLU A 247 4.16 21.72 -11.88
CA GLU A 247 4.68 20.81 -10.85
C GLU A 247 4.65 19.35 -11.32
N LYS A 248 5.30 19.10 -12.47
CA LYS A 248 5.31 17.79 -13.13
C LYS A 248 5.83 16.66 -12.23
N ALA A 249 6.87 16.91 -11.44
CA ALA A 249 7.40 15.90 -10.53
C ALA A 249 6.36 15.47 -9.48
N ALA A 250 5.57 16.43 -8.98
CA ALA A 250 4.51 16.14 -8.04
C ALA A 250 3.34 15.41 -8.71
N ALA A 251 2.96 15.82 -9.92
CA ALA A 251 1.94 15.13 -10.72
C ALA A 251 2.35 13.66 -11.01
N ASP A 252 3.60 13.43 -11.42
CA ASP A 252 4.14 12.10 -11.69
C ASP A 252 4.13 11.22 -10.42
N TYR A 253 4.44 11.79 -9.25
CA TYR A 253 4.39 11.08 -7.97
C TYR A 253 2.97 10.65 -7.62
N ILE A 254 2.01 11.59 -7.68
CA ILE A 254 0.61 11.29 -7.36
C ILE A 254 0.01 10.31 -8.38
N SER A 255 0.34 10.45 -9.67
CA SER A 255 -0.05 9.50 -10.71
C SER A 255 0.46 8.09 -10.38
N LYS A 256 1.71 7.95 -9.93
CA LYS A 256 2.26 6.66 -9.46
C LYS A 256 1.53 6.13 -8.22
N LEU A 257 1.12 6.97 -7.26
CA LEU A 257 0.33 6.52 -6.12
C LEU A 257 -1.00 5.88 -6.54
N LEU A 258 -1.63 6.40 -7.60
CA LEU A 258 -2.86 5.83 -8.16
C LEU A 258 -2.64 4.52 -8.95
N LEU A 259 -1.38 4.14 -9.17
CA LEU A 259 -0.97 2.89 -9.82
C LEU A 259 -0.46 1.84 -8.82
N LEU A 260 -0.40 2.15 -7.52
CA LEU A 260 0.11 1.29 -6.43
C LEU A 260 -1.01 0.70 -5.58
#